data_AF-A0A084ZNV6-F1
#
_entry.id   AF-A0A084ZNV6-F1
#
_cell.length_a   1.000
_cell.length_b   1.000
_cell.length_c   1.000
_cell.angle_alpha   90.00
_cell.angle_beta   90.00
_cell.angle_gamma   90.00
#
_symmetry.space_group_name_H-M   'P 1'
#
loop_
_entity.id
_entity.type
_entity.pdbx_description
1 polymer ?
#
loop_
_entity_poly.entity_id
_entity_poly.type
_entity_poly.pdbx_seq_one_letter_code
_entity_poly.pdbx_strand_id
1 'polypeptide(L)'
;MLKEINLDAYYEDQQRVNALIGSSCAPVPATPENISRNRLLRVQSGLRHLLTEVIPRITDEQQRHEVYLWVDGIYSITRFEEVDTKGRSL
;
A
#
# COMPACT_ATOMS: atom_id res chain seq x y z
N MET A 1 23.36 -10.73 19.79
CA MET A 1 23.24 -9.25 19.96
C MET A 1 21.90 -8.83 19.38
N LEU A 2 20.92 -8.49 20.21
CA LEU A 2 19.75 -7.75 19.73
C LEU A 2 20.27 -6.36 19.34
N LYS A 3 20.10 -5.95 18.08
CA LYS A 3 20.27 -4.55 17.69
C LYS A 3 19.24 -3.75 18.49
N GLU A 4 19.70 -2.81 19.32
CA GLU A 4 18.80 -1.79 19.87
C GLU A 4 18.07 -1.15 18.69
N ILE A 5 16.74 -1.28 18.70
CA ILE A 5 15.90 -0.62 17.71
C ILE A 5 15.94 0.86 18.06
N ASN A 6 16.57 1.66 17.21
CA ASN A 6 16.45 3.10 17.27
C ASN A 6 15.00 3.46 16.90
N LEU A 7 14.18 3.73 17.93
CA LEU A 7 12.77 4.01 17.80
C LEU A 7 12.51 5.29 16.99
N ASP A 8 13.38 6.29 17.11
CA ASP A 8 13.24 7.55 16.37
C ASP A 8 13.41 7.32 14.87
N ALA A 9 14.45 6.58 14.47
CA ALA A 9 14.67 6.22 13.08
C ALA A 9 13.50 5.39 12.51
N TYR A 10 12.94 4.48 13.30
CA TYR A 10 11.75 3.70 12.91
C TYR A 10 10.55 4.60 12.63
N TYR A 11 10.25 5.57 13.50
CA TYR A 11 9.12 6.48 13.30
C TYR A 11 9.33 7.41 12.11
N GLU A 12 10.55 7.87 11.86
CA GLU A 12 10.88 8.66 10.66
C GLU A 12 10.67 7.85 9.39
N ASP A 13 11.15 6.60 9.34
CA ASP A 13 10.91 5.68 8.23
C ASP A 13 9.41 5.47 8.00
N GLN A 14 8.66 5.23 9.08
CA GLN A 14 7.23 5.01 9.01
C GLN A 14 6.48 6.26 8.51
N GLN A 15 6.91 7.47 8.91
CA GLN A 15 6.37 8.73 8.39
C GLN A 15 6.64 8.89 6.89
N ARG A 16 7.86 8.61 6.43
CA ARG A 16 8.21 8.67 5.00
C ARG A 16 7.35 7.71 4.18
N VAL A 17 7.19 6.47 4.62
CA VAL A 17 6.33 5.48 3.95
C VAL A 17 4.85 5.90 3.99
N ASN A 18 4.36 6.42 5.11
CA ASN A 18 2.98 6.90 5.21
C ASN A 18 2.70 8.10 4.30
N ALA A 19 3.67 9.01 4.13
CA ALA A 19 3.55 10.13 3.20
C ALA A 19 3.44 9.67 1.74
N LEU A 20 4.19 8.61 1.39
CA LEU A 20 4.18 8.02 0.05
C LEU A 20 2.83 7.41 -0.33
N ILE A 21 2.21 6.67 0.58
CA ILE A 21 0.92 6.00 0.33
C ILE A 21 -0.30 6.90 0.59
N GLY A 22 -0.07 8.15 1.01
CA GLY A 22 -1.08 9.19 1.22
C GLY A 22 -1.97 8.98 2.45
N SER A 23 -2.83 9.99 2.69
CA SER A 23 -3.89 10.02 3.72
C SER A 23 -3.45 9.56 5.12
N SER A 24 -2.57 10.33 5.78
CA SER A 24 -2.27 10.14 7.20
C SER A 24 -3.43 10.57 8.11
N CYS A 25 -4.34 11.43 7.61
CA CYS A 25 -5.51 11.89 8.35
C CYS A 25 -6.73 11.00 8.09
N ALA A 26 -7.58 10.88 9.11
CA ALA A 26 -8.86 10.21 8.97
C ALA A 26 -9.74 10.93 7.93
N PRO A 27 -10.48 10.18 7.08
CA PRO A 27 -11.41 10.79 6.14
C PRO A 27 -12.54 11.52 6.88
N VAL A 28 -13.04 12.60 6.30
CA VAL A 28 -14.18 13.36 6.83
C VAL A 28 -15.36 13.23 5.87
N PRO A 29 -16.52 12.71 6.30
CA PRO A 29 -16.82 12.21 7.65
C PRO A 29 -16.14 10.85 7.95
N ALA A 30 -15.79 10.64 9.21
CA ALA A 30 -15.07 9.44 9.70
C ALA A 30 -16.01 8.24 9.91
N THR A 31 -16.84 7.91 8.93
CA THR A 31 -17.70 6.71 8.98
C THR A 31 -16.86 5.44 8.78
N PRO A 32 -17.29 4.28 9.30
CA PRO A 32 -16.60 3.01 9.09
C PRO A 32 -16.30 2.70 7.62
N GLU A 33 -17.23 3.03 6.71
CA GLU A 33 -17.11 2.82 5.27
C GLU A 33 -16.05 3.74 4.67
N ASN A 34 -16.04 5.02 5.05
CA ASN A 34 -15.04 5.97 4.58
C ASN A 34 -13.64 5.62 5.10
N ILE A 35 -13.53 5.19 6.35
CA ILE A 35 -12.26 4.72 6.93
C ILE A 35 -11.76 3.48 6.15
N SER A 36 -12.65 2.53 5.88
CA SER A 36 -12.30 1.31 5.13
C SER A 36 -11.88 1.64 3.69
N ARG A 37 -12.62 2.53 3.01
CA ARG A 37 -12.27 3.03 1.68
C ARG A 37 -10.92 3.75 1.67
N ASN A 38 -10.67 4.61 2.67
CA ASN A 38 -9.38 5.31 2.78
C ASN A 38 -8.22 4.33 2.95
N ARG A 39 -8.37 3.31 3.81
CA ARG A 39 -7.36 2.24 3.98
C ARG A 39 -7.10 1.50 2.66
N LEU A 40 -8.15 1.15 1.92
CA LEU A 40 -8.01 0.47 0.62
C LEU A 40 -7.26 1.34 -0.40
N LEU A 41 -7.57 2.64 -0.49
CA LEU A 41 -6.86 3.57 -1.37
C LEU A 41 -5.37 3.72 -1.02
N ARG A 42 -5.02 3.69 0.27
CA ARG A 42 -3.62 3.70 0.72
C ARG A 42 -2.90 2.42 0.33
N VAL A 43 -3.54 1.26 0.49
CA VAL A 43 -2.99 -0.02 0.02
C VAL A 43 -2.75 0.00 -1.49
N GLN A 44 -3.73 0.44 -2.28
CA GLN A 44 -3.57 0.56 -3.73
C GLN A 44 -2.41 1.49 -4.12
N SER A 45 -2.23 2.61 -3.41
CA SER A 45 -1.13 3.54 -3.64
C SER A 45 0.23 2.90 -3.36
N GLY A 46 0.35 2.15 -2.26
CA GLY A 46 1.56 1.41 -1.92
C GLY A 46 1.89 0.30 -2.93
N LEU A 47 0.88 -0.49 -3.32
CA LEU A 47 1.06 -1.55 -4.32
C LEU A 47 1.47 -0.98 -5.68
N ARG A 48 0.86 0.14 -6.10
CA ARG A 48 1.27 0.84 -7.32
C ARG A 48 2.73 1.28 -7.24
N HIS A 49 3.15 1.86 -6.11
CA HIS A 49 4.54 2.25 -5.93
C HIS A 49 5.51 1.06 -6.00
N LEU A 50 5.14 -0.08 -5.41
CA LEU A 50 5.95 -1.30 -5.53
C LEU A 50 6.13 -1.71 -7.00
N LEU A 51 5.03 -1.75 -7.76
CA LEU A 51 5.02 -2.12 -9.18
C LEU A 51 5.86 -1.18 -10.05
N THR A 52 5.82 0.13 -9.80
CA THR A 52 6.43 1.12 -10.71
C THR A 52 7.81 1.60 -10.27
N GLU A 53 8.12 1.60 -8.97
CA GLU A 53 9.34 2.21 -8.45
C GLU A 53 10.30 1.21 -7.79
N VAL A 54 9.77 0.20 -7.09
CA VAL A 54 10.61 -0.72 -6.28
C VAL A 54 11.02 -1.95 -7.08
N ILE A 55 10.04 -2.68 -7.62
CA ILE A 55 10.28 -3.94 -8.34
C ILE A 55 11.21 -3.76 -9.54
N PRO A 56 11.12 -2.68 -10.35
CA PRO A 56 12.05 -2.47 -11.46
C PRO A 56 13.53 -2.35 -11.04
N ARG A 57 13.80 -2.04 -9.76
CA ARG A 57 15.16 -1.91 -9.22
C ARG A 57 15.74 -3.23 -8.70
N ILE A 58 14.96 -4.31 -8.70
CA ILE A 58 15.44 -5.64 -8.34
C ILE A 58 16.33 -6.15 -9.49
N THR A 59 17.60 -6.39 -9.18
CA THR A 59 18.61 -6.78 -10.18
C THR A 59 18.45 -8.23 -10.64
N ASP A 60 18.12 -9.12 -9.73
CA ASP A 60 17.85 -10.53 -10.05
C ASP A 60 16.55 -10.65 -10.84
N GLU A 61 16.63 -11.17 -12.06
CA GLU A 61 15.49 -11.16 -12.99
C GLU A 61 14.39 -12.13 -12.60
N GLN A 62 14.77 -13.31 -12.09
CA GLN A 62 13.81 -14.32 -11.66
C GLN A 62 13.05 -13.80 -10.43
N GLN A 63 13.76 -13.31 -9.43
CA GLN A 63 13.17 -12.71 -8.24
C GLN A 63 12.29 -11.51 -8.60
N ARG A 64 12.75 -10.63 -9.50
CA ARG A 64 11.96 -9.50 -9.98
C ARG A 64 10.63 -9.96 -10.58
N HIS A 65 10.66 -10.99 -11.42
CA HIS A 65 9.46 -11.52 -12.07
C HIS A 65 8.50 -12.17 -11.07
N GLU A 66 9.01 -12.98 -10.14
CA GLU A 66 8.20 -13.62 -9.10
C GLU A 66 7.51 -12.58 -8.20
N VAL A 67 8.26 -11.57 -7.73
CA VAL A 67 7.71 -10.49 -6.91
C VAL A 67 6.71 -9.65 -7.69
N TYR A 68 6.96 -9.38 -8.98
CA TYR A 68 6.00 -8.70 -9.84
C TYR A 68 4.65 -9.43 -9.88
N LEU A 69 4.66 -10.75 -10.14
CA LEU A 69 3.43 -11.54 -10.23
C LEU A 69 2.65 -11.55 -8.91
N TRP A 70 3.33 -11.64 -7.77
CA TRP A 70 2.68 -11.58 -6.47
C TRP A 70 2.01 -10.24 -6.22
N VAL A 71 2.73 -9.13 -6.47
CA VAL A 71 2.21 -7.78 -6.20
C VAL A 71 1.10 -7.40 -7.19
N ASP A 72 1.23 -7.77 -8.46
CA ASP A 72 0.20 -7.53 -9.48
C ASP A 72 -1.09 -8.29 -9.18
N GLY A 73 -0.99 -9.54 -8.72
CA GLY A 73 -2.13 -10.33 -8.26
C GLY A 73 -2.86 -9.68 -7.08
N ILE A 74 -2.12 -9.23 -6.06
CA ILE A 74 -2.70 -8.54 -4.89
C ILE A 74 -3.33 -7.21 -5.32
N TYR A 75 -2.64 -6.42 -6.17
CA TYR A 75 -3.17 -5.17 -6.68
C TYR A 75 -4.49 -5.38 -7.43
N SER A 76 -4.55 -6.38 -8.30
CA SER A 76 -5.76 -6.74 -9.04
C SER A 76 -6.93 -7.08 -8.11
N ILE A 77 -6.71 -7.89 -7.07
CA ILE A 77 -7.73 -8.20 -6.04
C ILE A 77 -8.24 -6.91 -5.38
N THR A 78 -7.33 -6.01 -4.96
CA THR A 78 -7.75 -4.74 -4.31
C THR A 78 -8.53 -3.80 -5.24
N ARG A 79 -8.34 -3.91 -6.56
CA ARG A 79 -9.10 -3.14 -7.56
C ARG A 79 -10.50 -3.72 -7.74
N PHE A 80 -10.65 -5.05 -7.77
CA PHE A 80 -11.97 -5.68 -7.86
C PHE A 80 -12.85 -5.36 -6.65
N GLU A 81 -12.31 -5.43 -5.44
CA GLU A 81 -13.04 -5.07 -4.21
C GLU A 81 -13.52 -3.60 -4.22
N GLU A 82 -12.72 -2.69 -4.79
CA GLU A 82 -13.11 -1.28 -4.94
C GLU A 82 -14.29 -1.12 -5.91
N VAL A 83 -14.26 -1.84 -7.04
CA VAL A 83 -15.31 -1.82 -8.07
C VAL A 83 -16.61 -2.42 -7.52
N ASP A 84 -16.54 -3.57 -6.87
CA ASP A 84 -17.71 -4.24 -6.28
C ASP A 84 -18.38 -3.37 -5.21
N THR A 85 -17.59 -2.67 -4.39
CA THR A 85 -18.11 -1.74 -3.39
C THR A 85 -18.82 -0.54 -4.04
N LYS A 86 -18.29 -0.04 -5.17
CA LYS A 86 -18.92 1.05 -5.93
C LYS A 86 -20.22 0.59 -6.61
N GLY A 87 -20.28 -0.65 -7.10
CA GLY A 87 -21.46 -1.22 -7.76
C GLY A 87 -22.63 -1.53 -6.83
N ARG A 88 -22.38 -1.83 -5.55
CA ARG A 88 -23.43 -2.08 -4.52
C ARG A 88 -24.02 -0.80 -3.90
N SER A 89 -23.50 0.37 -4.27
CA SER A 89 -23.91 1.67 -3.75
C SER A 89 -24.90 2.41 -4.66
N LEU A 90 -25.42 1.74 -5.70
CA LEU A 90 -26.40 2.27 -6.66
C LEU A 90 -27.79 1.69 -6.41
#